data_AF-A0A7J8UTI6-F1
#
_entry.id   AF-A0A7J8UTI6-F1
#
_cell.length_a   1.000
_cell.length_b   1.000
_cell.length_c   1.000
_cell.angle_alpha   90.00
_cell.angle_beta   90.00
_cell.angle_gamma   90.00
#
_symmetry.space_group_name_H-M   'P 1'
#
loop_
_entity.id
_entity.type
_entity.pdbx_description
1 polymer ?
#
loop_
_entity_poly.entity_id
_entity_poly.type
_entity_poly.pdbx_seq_one_letter_code
_entity_poly.pdbx_strand_id
1 'polypeptide(L)'
;TIFGYRRGKASFCIQQNTKSNNPILLLEFAVPTAVLAREMQGGILRIALDCTSKGNSSGNPDSVLSMPLWTMYCNGKKVGYAVKRKPSKADMDALRLMNSVVVGTGLISGKELDHHDDELMYLRANFENLRTSPDSESFHLIDPDGNIGQELSIFFYRS
;
A
#
# COMPACT_ATOMS: atom_id res chain seq x y z
N THR A 1 2.82 2.34 -4.41
CA THR A 1 2.09 1.39 -5.29
C THR A 1 1.12 0.58 -4.47
N ILE A 2 -0.14 0.48 -4.89
CA ILE A 2 -1.11 -0.49 -4.38
C ILE A 2 -1.33 -1.51 -5.49
N PHE A 3 -1.25 -2.80 -5.20
CA PHE A 3 -1.43 -3.84 -6.20
C PHE A 3 -1.97 -5.12 -5.60
N GLY A 4 -2.62 -5.94 -6.41
CA GLY A 4 -3.09 -7.25 -5.96
C GLY A 4 -3.89 -7.95 -7.04
N TYR A 5 -3.96 -9.27 -6.92
CA TYR A 5 -4.86 -10.07 -7.75
C TYR A 5 -6.31 -9.72 -7.42
N ARG A 6 -7.18 -9.73 -8.43
CA ARG A 6 -8.59 -9.35 -8.28
C ARG A 6 -9.31 -10.18 -7.21
N ARG A 7 -9.00 -11.47 -7.09
CA ARG A 7 -9.55 -12.37 -6.05
C ARG A 7 -8.68 -12.49 -4.79
N GLY A 8 -7.55 -11.77 -4.76
CA GLY A 8 -6.62 -11.75 -3.64
C GLY A 8 -6.79 -10.54 -2.72
N LYS A 9 -5.89 -10.46 -1.73
CA LYS A 9 -5.74 -9.27 -0.89
C LYS A 9 -4.90 -8.21 -1.60
N ALA A 10 -5.20 -6.95 -1.31
CA ALA A 10 -4.37 -5.85 -1.78
C ALA A 10 -3.05 -5.80 -1.01
N SER A 11 -1.99 -5.42 -1.70
CA SER A 11 -0.69 -5.09 -1.13
C SER A 11 -0.39 -3.61 -1.31
N PHE A 12 0.19 -2.98 -0.30
CA PHE A 12 0.68 -1.61 -0.37
C PHE A 12 2.20 -1.58 -0.22
N CYS A 13 2.85 -0.95 -1.18
CA CYS A 13 4.29 -0.91 -1.31
C CYS A 13 4.79 0.52 -1.46
N ILE A 14 5.78 0.88 -0.64
CA ILE A 14 6.47 2.17 -0.71
C ILE A 14 7.84 1.94 -1.35
N GLN A 15 8.09 2.60 -2.48
CA GLN A 15 9.36 2.55 -3.18
C GLN A 15 9.92 3.98 -3.28
N GLN A 16 11.21 4.15 -3.03
CA GLN A 16 11.87 5.46 -3.16
C GLN A 16 11.94 5.93 -4.62
N ASN A 17 12.10 5.01 -5.56
CA ASN A 17 12.07 5.28 -7.00
C ASN A 17 11.43 4.10 -7.74
N THR A 18 11.06 4.31 -9.01
CA THR A 18 10.27 3.29 -9.72
C THR A 18 11.03 1.98 -9.95
N LYS A 19 12.37 2.05 -10.04
CA LYS A 19 13.28 0.94 -10.34
C LYS A 19 13.86 0.27 -9.08
N SER A 20 13.41 0.67 -7.89
CA SER A 20 13.97 0.15 -6.64
C SER A 20 13.51 -1.29 -6.43
N ASN A 21 14.49 -2.18 -6.32
CA ASN A 21 14.28 -3.59 -5.98
C ASN A 21 14.17 -3.84 -4.47
N ASN A 22 14.33 -2.80 -3.65
CA ASN A 22 14.21 -2.90 -2.20
C ASN A 22 13.16 -1.89 -1.71
N PRO A 23 11.89 -2.29 -1.59
CA PRO A 23 10.85 -1.39 -1.09
C PRO A 23 11.09 -1.05 0.38
N ILE A 24 10.80 0.20 0.74
CA ILE A 24 10.90 0.69 2.13
C ILE A 24 9.89 -0.05 3.02
N LEU A 25 8.71 -0.32 2.46
CA LEU A 25 7.62 -0.99 3.14
C LEU A 25 6.84 -1.84 2.13
N LEU A 26 6.45 -3.05 2.55
CA LEU A 26 5.45 -3.86 1.88
C LEU A 26 4.46 -4.40 2.92
N LEU A 27 3.19 -4.04 2.74
CA LEU A 27 2.08 -4.49 3.56
C LEU A 27 1.16 -5.38 2.74
N GLU A 28 0.66 -6.45 3.34
CA GLU A 28 -0.59 -7.07 2.93
C GLU A 28 -1.74 -6.41 3.71
N PHE A 29 -2.74 -5.90 3.01
CA PHE A 29 -3.93 -5.33 3.61
C PHE A 29 -4.94 -6.40 4.03
N ALA A 30 -5.81 -6.06 4.98
CA ALA A 30 -6.92 -6.91 5.38
C ALA A 30 -7.98 -7.06 4.28
N VAL A 31 -8.13 -6.03 3.44
CA VAL A 31 -9.20 -5.92 2.45
C VAL A 31 -8.83 -6.61 1.13
N PRO A 32 -9.79 -7.34 0.50
CA PRO A 32 -9.63 -7.84 -0.86
C PRO A 32 -9.40 -6.71 -1.86
N THR A 33 -8.61 -6.97 -2.91
CA THR A 33 -8.31 -5.99 -3.97
C THR A 33 -9.57 -5.43 -4.61
N ALA A 34 -10.56 -6.29 -4.93
CA ALA A 34 -11.81 -5.86 -5.53
C ALA A 34 -12.66 -4.95 -4.61
N VAL A 35 -12.58 -5.14 -3.29
CA VAL A 35 -13.28 -4.28 -2.33
C VAL A 35 -12.58 -2.92 -2.26
N LEU A 36 -11.25 -2.91 -2.16
CA LEU A 36 -10.47 -1.68 -2.14
C LEU A 36 -10.67 -0.85 -3.42
N ALA A 37 -10.67 -1.52 -4.58
CA ALA A 37 -10.92 -0.86 -5.87
C ALA A 37 -12.31 -0.22 -5.94
N ARG A 38 -13.33 -0.84 -5.33
CA ARG A 38 -14.67 -0.25 -5.24
C ARG A 38 -14.70 0.97 -4.32
N GLU A 39 -14.01 0.94 -3.19
CA GLU A 39 -13.89 2.12 -2.32
C GLU A 39 -13.19 3.29 -3.05
N MET A 40 -12.18 3.00 -3.87
CA MET A 40 -11.52 3.98 -4.75
C MET A 40 -12.43 4.52 -5.88
N GLN A 41 -13.52 3.85 -6.23
CA GLN A 41 -14.48 4.43 -7.19
C GLN A 41 -15.33 5.55 -6.57
N GLY A 42 -15.37 5.62 -5.23
CA GLY A 42 -16.07 6.67 -4.50
C GLY A 42 -15.35 8.03 -4.48
N GLY A 43 -14.17 8.12 -5.08
CA GLY A 43 -13.38 9.36 -5.20
C GLY A 43 -12.63 9.77 -3.93
N ILE A 44 -12.97 9.22 -2.76
CA ILE A 44 -12.27 9.49 -1.50
C ILE A 44 -12.03 8.19 -0.73
N LEU A 45 -10.77 7.94 -0.39
CA LEU A 45 -10.36 6.78 0.40
C LEU A 45 -9.33 7.20 1.46
N ARG A 46 -9.69 6.98 2.72
CA ARG A 46 -8.80 7.18 3.87
C ARG A 46 -8.51 5.84 4.52
N ILE A 47 -7.24 5.46 4.54
CA ILE A 47 -6.75 4.26 5.22
C ILE A 47 -6.00 4.68 6.46
N ALA A 48 -6.38 4.14 7.61
CA ALA A 48 -5.71 4.38 8.89
C ALA A 48 -5.10 3.06 9.39
N LEU A 49 -3.84 3.11 9.81
CA LEU A 49 -3.04 1.99 10.27
C LEU A 49 -2.54 2.30 11.69
N ASP A 50 -3.26 1.75 12.68
CA ASP A 50 -2.99 1.91 14.10
C ASP A 50 -2.14 0.76 14.64
N CYS A 51 -1.07 1.06 15.37
CA CYS A 51 -0.38 0.05 16.15
C CYS A 51 -0.33 0.44 17.63
N THR A 52 -0.70 -0.48 18.51
CA THR A 52 -0.71 -0.27 19.96
C THR A 52 0.56 -0.76 20.66
N SER A 53 1.48 -1.37 19.90
CA SER A 53 2.66 -2.00 20.47
C SER A 53 3.83 -1.03 20.46
N LYS A 54 4.28 -0.61 21.64
CA LYS A 54 5.71 -0.39 21.87
C LYS A 54 6.32 -1.78 21.81
N GLY A 55 6.97 -2.12 20.70
CA GLY A 55 7.48 -3.48 20.49
C GLY A 55 8.27 -3.97 21.72
N ASN A 56 8.15 -5.26 22.07
CA ASN A 56 8.95 -5.94 23.11
C ASN A 56 10.46 -6.02 22.77
N SER A 57 10.95 -5.16 21.87
CA SER A 57 12.35 -5.01 21.53
C SER A 57 12.91 -3.86 22.36
N SER A 58 14.11 -4.03 22.89
CA SER A 58 14.86 -3.11 23.74
C SER A 58 15.26 -1.80 23.03
N GLY A 59 14.27 -1.05 22.56
CA GLY A 59 14.41 0.17 21.78
C GLY A 59 13.06 0.48 21.14
N ASN A 60 12.46 1.61 21.51
CA ASN A 60 11.25 2.08 20.86
C ASN A 60 11.60 2.29 19.38
N PRO A 61 10.91 1.65 18.41
CA PRO A 61 11.31 1.81 17.02
C PRO A 61 11.26 3.29 16.62
N ASP A 62 12.33 3.75 15.95
CA ASP A 62 12.51 5.15 15.53
C ASP A 62 11.46 5.62 14.50
N SER A 63 10.70 4.68 13.92
CA SER A 63 9.67 4.97 12.92
C SER A 63 8.49 4.00 13.03
N VAL A 64 7.27 4.54 12.95
CA VAL A 64 6.01 3.79 12.88
C VAL A 64 5.98 2.78 11.73
N LEU A 65 6.70 3.02 10.62
CA LEU A 65 6.77 2.08 9.47
C LEU A 65 7.58 0.81 9.76
N SER A 66 8.36 0.81 10.83
CA SER A 66 9.15 -0.36 11.24
C SER A 66 8.28 -1.46 11.86
N MET A 67 7.07 -1.12 12.31
CA MET A 67 6.17 -2.02 13.01
C MET A 67 5.79 -3.24 12.14
N PRO A 68 5.52 -4.39 12.75
CA PRO A 68 5.18 -5.60 11.98
C PRO A 68 3.69 -5.70 11.63
N LEU A 69 2.84 -5.00 12.37
CA LEU A 69 1.39 -5.20 12.36
C LEU A 69 0.66 -3.91 12.72
N TRP A 70 -0.44 -3.63 12.02
CA TRP A 70 -1.36 -2.54 12.33
C TRP A 70 -2.80 -3.03 12.27
N THR A 71 -3.65 -2.50 13.14
CA THR A 71 -5.09 -2.51 12.95
C THR A 71 -5.43 -1.55 11.82
N MET A 72 -6.13 -2.07 10.80
CA MET A 72 -6.47 -1.32 9.60
C MET A 72 -7.90 -0.82 9.66
N TYR A 73 -8.07 0.45 9.32
CA TYR A 73 -9.35 1.12 9.16
C TYR A 73 -9.47 1.67 7.74
N CYS A 74 -10.62 1.47 7.10
CA CYS A 74 -10.97 2.09 5.82
C CYS A 74 -12.16 3.02 6.04
N ASN A 75 -12.01 4.30 5.70
CA ASN A 75 -13.06 5.31 5.85
C ASN A 75 -13.71 5.28 7.26
N GLY A 76 -12.88 5.13 8.31
CA GLY A 76 -13.30 5.08 9.72
C GLY A 76 -13.79 3.72 10.21
N LYS A 77 -13.96 2.71 9.34
CA LYS A 77 -14.41 1.37 9.74
C LYS A 77 -13.22 0.43 9.93
N LYS A 78 -13.15 -0.27 11.05
CA LYS A 78 -12.15 -1.33 11.28
C LYS A 78 -12.38 -2.48 10.30
N VAL A 79 -11.39 -2.80 9.48
CA VAL A 79 -11.48 -3.84 8.43
C VAL A 79 -10.59 -5.06 8.70
N GLY A 80 -9.69 -4.98 9.67
CA GLY A 80 -8.84 -6.11 10.08
C GLY A 80 -7.43 -5.66 10.40
N TYR A 81 -6.44 -6.43 9.95
CA TYR A 81 -5.03 -6.15 10.18
C TYR A 81 -4.26 -6.02 8.87
N ALA A 82 -3.37 -5.02 8.80
CA ALA A 82 -2.34 -4.94 7.77
C ALA A 82 -1.03 -5.49 8.33
N VAL A 83 -0.38 -6.37 7.58
CA VAL A 83 0.81 -7.11 8.03
C VAL A 83 2.01 -6.73 7.19
N LYS A 84 3.10 -6.33 7.85
CA LYS A 84 4.39 -6.12 7.18
C LYS A 84 4.98 -7.47 6.78
N ARG A 85 5.39 -7.59 5.52
CA ARG A 85 6.01 -8.82 5.01
C ARG A 85 7.20 -8.51 4.10
N LYS A 86 8.07 -9.49 3.90
CA LYS A 86 9.14 -9.41 2.90
C LYS A 86 8.53 -9.60 1.49
N PRO A 87 9.06 -8.93 0.46
CA PRO A 87 8.66 -9.18 -0.92
C PRO A 87 8.94 -10.63 -1.32
N SER A 88 7.94 -11.29 -1.90
CA SER A 88 8.07 -12.58 -2.56
C SER A 88 8.60 -12.39 -3.99
N LYS A 89 8.96 -13.49 -4.67
CA LYS A 89 9.32 -13.45 -6.09
C LYS A 89 8.20 -12.85 -6.95
N ALA A 90 6.94 -13.22 -6.69
CA ALA A 90 5.79 -12.70 -7.40
C ALA A 90 5.61 -11.18 -7.21
N ASP A 91 5.86 -10.66 -6.00
CA ASP A 91 5.83 -9.21 -5.76
C ASP A 91 6.91 -8.50 -6.58
N MET A 92 8.13 -9.08 -6.60
CA MET A 92 9.26 -8.52 -7.33
C MET A 92 9.02 -8.53 -8.84
N ASP A 93 8.45 -9.59 -9.38
CA ASP A 93 8.10 -9.71 -10.80
C ASP A 93 7.02 -8.69 -11.19
N ALA A 94 5.98 -8.54 -10.37
CA ALA A 94 4.95 -7.51 -10.58
C ALA A 94 5.52 -6.08 -10.52
N LEU A 95 6.33 -5.78 -9.50
CA LEU A 95 6.99 -4.47 -9.37
C LEU A 95 7.89 -4.17 -10.57
N ARG A 96 8.60 -5.18 -11.09
CA ARG A 96 9.48 -5.07 -12.25
C ARG A 96 8.70 -4.73 -13.53
N LEU A 97 7.56 -5.39 -13.76
CA LEU A 97 6.68 -5.07 -14.90
C LEU A 97 6.15 -3.63 -14.83
N MET A 98 5.99 -3.08 -13.62
CA MET A 98 5.56 -1.70 -13.42
C MET A 98 6.70 -0.66 -13.45
N ASN A 99 7.98 -1.03 -13.66
CA ASN A 99 9.13 -0.11 -13.47
C ASN A 99 9.12 1.13 -14.38
N SER A 100 8.50 1.07 -15.55
CA SER A 100 8.33 2.20 -16.47
C SER A 100 7.14 3.10 -16.13
N VAL A 101 6.23 2.64 -15.26
CA VAL A 101 5.05 3.39 -14.83
C VAL A 101 5.44 4.29 -13.67
N VAL A 102 5.30 5.60 -13.86
CA VAL A 102 5.53 6.60 -12.80
C VAL A 102 4.23 6.86 -12.04
N VAL A 103 3.16 7.20 -12.78
CA VAL A 103 1.80 7.38 -12.27
C VAL A 103 0.84 6.69 -13.21
N GLY A 104 -0.15 5.96 -12.69
CA GLY A 104 -1.18 5.31 -13.47
C GLY A 104 -1.80 4.11 -12.76
N THR A 105 -2.97 3.71 -13.24
CA THR A 105 -3.63 2.45 -12.89
C THR A 105 -3.53 1.48 -14.07
N GLY A 106 -3.63 0.17 -13.80
CA GLY A 106 -3.61 -0.81 -14.87
C GLY A 106 -3.84 -2.23 -14.41
N LEU A 107 -3.81 -3.12 -15.40
CA LEU A 107 -3.92 -4.57 -15.23
C LEU A 107 -2.67 -5.21 -15.82
N ILE A 108 -2.09 -6.17 -15.09
CA ILE A 108 -1.02 -7.04 -15.57
C ILE A 108 -1.64 -8.42 -15.76
N SER A 109 -1.40 -9.02 -16.92
CA SER A 109 -1.97 -10.33 -17.22
C SER A 109 -1.36 -11.36 -16.29
N GLY A 110 -2.19 -12.24 -15.71
CA GLY A 110 -1.69 -13.35 -14.91
C GLY A 110 -0.64 -14.19 -15.65
N LYS A 111 -0.76 -14.33 -16.98
CA LYS A 111 0.22 -15.05 -17.81
C LYS A 111 1.63 -14.46 -17.74
N GLU A 112 1.75 -13.14 -17.60
CA GLU A 112 3.05 -12.45 -17.44
C GLU A 112 3.67 -12.71 -16.07
N LEU A 113 2.86 -13.15 -15.10
CA LEU A 113 3.23 -13.46 -13.72
C LEU A 113 3.14 -14.96 -13.39
N ASP A 114 3.08 -15.83 -14.41
CA ASP A 114 2.94 -17.28 -14.24
C ASP A 114 1.70 -17.68 -13.38
N HIS A 115 0.60 -16.94 -13.58
CA HIS A 115 -0.68 -17.11 -12.91
C HIS A 115 -1.80 -17.30 -13.93
N HIS A 116 -2.37 -18.50 -14.02
CA HIS A 116 -3.17 -18.87 -15.20
C HIS A 116 -4.55 -18.18 -15.32
N ASP A 117 -5.13 -17.67 -14.22
CA ASP A 117 -6.57 -17.30 -14.19
C ASP A 117 -6.91 -15.94 -13.55
N ASP A 118 -5.96 -15.18 -13.01
CA ASP A 118 -6.27 -13.90 -12.35
C ASP A 118 -5.37 -12.75 -12.82
N GLU A 119 -6.00 -11.60 -13.04
CA GLU A 119 -5.31 -10.36 -13.40
C GLU A 119 -4.85 -9.64 -12.14
N LEU A 120 -3.66 -9.05 -12.21
CA LEU A 120 -3.12 -8.22 -11.16
C LEU A 120 -3.48 -6.76 -11.43
N MET A 121 -4.29 -6.18 -10.56
CA MET A 121 -4.65 -4.77 -10.61
C MET A 121 -3.58 -3.96 -9.89
N TYR A 122 -3.27 -2.76 -10.39
CA TYR A 122 -2.38 -1.85 -9.69
C TYR A 122 -2.79 -0.37 -9.80
N LEU A 123 -2.38 0.39 -8.80
CA LEU A 123 -2.31 1.84 -8.76
C LEU A 123 -0.87 2.23 -8.39
N ARG A 124 -0.21 2.94 -9.29
CA ARG A 124 1.10 3.54 -9.07
C ARG A 124 0.95 5.05 -9.10
N ALA A 125 1.51 5.73 -8.12
CA ALA A 125 1.42 7.18 -8.02
C ALA A 125 2.51 7.73 -7.10
N ASN A 126 2.68 9.05 -7.16
CA ASN A 126 3.51 9.79 -6.23
C ASN A 126 2.67 10.18 -5.00
N PHE A 127 3.30 10.15 -3.84
CA PHE A 127 2.67 10.51 -2.58
C PHE A 127 3.52 11.57 -1.88
N GLU A 128 2.84 12.59 -1.35
CA GLU A 128 3.44 13.49 -0.39
C GLU A 128 3.56 12.73 0.94
N ASN A 129 4.79 12.66 1.47
CA ASN A 129 5.06 12.04 2.77
C ASN A 129 5.21 13.13 3.83
N LEU A 130 4.38 13.05 4.87
CA LEU A 130 4.45 13.93 6.03
C LEU A 130 4.72 13.09 7.28
N ARG A 131 5.94 13.19 7.81
CA ARG A 131 6.30 12.67 9.13
C ARG A 131 6.17 13.78 10.16
N THR A 132 5.22 13.63 11.07
CA THR A 132 5.03 14.59 12.18
C THR A 132 5.82 14.18 13.41
N SER A 133 6.00 12.89 13.65
CA SER A 133 6.77 12.33 14.77
C SER A 133 7.28 10.92 14.45
N PRO A 134 8.09 10.29 15.31
CA PRO A 134 8.42 8.86 15.18
C PRO A 134 7.17 7.97 15.16
N ASP A 135 6.09 8.42 15.81
CA ASP A 135 4.84 7.70 15.98
C ASP A 135 3.81 7.99 14.87
N SER A 136 4.02 8.99 14.02
CA SER A 136 3.01 9.45 13.05
C SER A 136 3.62 9.81 11.70
N GLU A 137 3.13 9.15 10.66
CA GLU A 137 3.53 9.39 9.26
C GLU A 137 2.34 9.19 8.32
N SER A 138 2.14 10.09 7.37
CA SER A 138 1.05 10.01 6.40
C SER A 138 1.53 10.15 4.96
N PHE A 139 0.78 9.52 4.06
CA PHE A 139 1.02 9.52 2.62
C PHE A 139 -0.24 9.99 1.92
N HIS A 140 -0.14 11.12 1.21
CA HIS A 140 -1.24 11.72 0.48
C HIS A 140 -0.96 11.63 -1.02
N LEU A 141 -1.89 11.06 -1.78
CA LEU A 141 -1.78 10.93 -3.23
C LEU A 141 -1.61 12.33 -3.85
N ILE A 142 -0.56 12.50 -4.65
CA ILE A 142 -0.34 13.72 -5.43
C ILE A 142 -1.04 13.52 -6.78
N ASP A 143 -2.07 14.32 -7.02
CA ASP A 143 -2.77 14.42 -8.30
C ASP A 143 -2.56 15.83 -8.88
N PRO A 144 -1.42 16.08 -9.56
CA PRO A 144 -1.04 17.43 -9.97
C PRO A 144 -1.98 18.01 -11.04
N ASP A 145 -2.61 17.15 -11.83
CA ASP A 145 -3.49 17.54 -12.93
C ASP A 145 -4.98 17.36 -12.59
N GLY A 146 -5.30 16.86 -11.39
CA GLY A 146 -6.69 16.53 -10.99
C GLY A 146 -7.32 15.40 -11.81
N ASN A 147 -6.51 14.65 -12.56
CA ASN A 147 -6.96 13.67 -13.55
C ASN A 147 -7.26 12.31 -12.92
N ILE A 148 -6.72 12.01 -11.75
CA ILE A 148 -6.93 10.72 -11.08
C ILE A 148 -8.35 10.70 -10.49
N GLY A 149 -8.89 11.86 -10.10
CA GLY A 149 -10.25 11.96 -9.55
C GLY A 149 -10.42 11.18 -8.24
N GLN A 150 -9.30 10.89 -7.57
CA GLN A 150 -9.22 10.09 -6.35
C GLN A 150 -8.40 10.84 -5.30
N GLU A 151 -9.01 11.14 -4.17
CA GLU A 151 -8.32 11.56 -2.96
C GLU A 151 -7.98 10.31 -2.13
N LEU A 152 -6.72 9.88 -2.16
CA LEU A 152 -6.24 8.76 -1.37
C LEU A 152 -5.25 9.25 -0.31
N SER A 153 -5.54 8.95 0.95
CA SER A 153 -4.64 9.20 2.08
C SER A 153 -4.44 7.95 2.93
N ILE A 154 -3.20 7.67 3.31
CA ILE A 154 -2.82 6.53 4.16
C ILE A 154 -2.08 7.07 5.39
N PHE A 155 -2.61 6.80 6.57
CA PHE A 155 -2.10 7.30 7.84
C PHE A 155 -1.54 6.14 8.66
N PHE A 156 -0.34 6.31 9.17
CA PHE A 156 0.29 5.42 10.14
C PHE A 156 0.38 6.13 11.48
N TYR A 157 -0.11 5.49 12.54
CA TYR A 157 0.00 6.02 13.89
C TYR A 157 0.33 4.91 14.89
N ARG A 158 1.13 5.28 15.90
CA ARG A 158 1.42 4.46 17.07
C ARG A 158 0.81 5.11 18.30
N SER A 159 -0.18 4.43 18.89
CA SER A 159 -0.92 4.89 20.07
C SER A 159 -0.20 4.54 21.38
#